data_AF-A0A5C1A8C5-F1
#
_entry.id   AF-A0A5C1A8C5-F1
#
_cell.length_a   1.000
_cell.length_b   1.000
_cell.length_c   1.000
_cell.angle_alpha   90.00
_cell.angle_beta   90.00
_cell.angle_gamma   90.00
#
_symmetry.space_group_name_H-M   'P 1'
#
loop_
_entity.id
_entity.type
_entity.pdbx_description
1 polymer ?
#
loop_
_entity_poly.entity_id
_entity_poly.type
_entity_poly.pdbx_seq_one_letter_code
_entity_poly.pdbx_strand_id
1 'polypeptide(L)'
;MLAASTFSLFVLLANDAATRIRLEPKTAAEFYRLYKSYDLWLPPPNAQLVRLGSGEDARYEILPSPPGIGVYVPVRGWYGEGVFGRLRMSPAEFSIGLIEKGDWNGAEDLLFLAAIGQHLGRTEFAAAAFERARQKSGYLTQSADWEKGSPGFTSGLLRERVWSENLSRLADPRGDREQARRHLQRVYDEDGQFRSVAKTQLLEDLSLTLREREPSRDPIERKIDRLVEWSGTIDARRYSPRLEDPITPYDEVAQCGFEAVPYLIAHLDDRRLTRSPLTFVFNRLFSQDVCRVGDVCLDLLKAFAARELRDQGGEQTLSEWRERAGKWFERAKAVGEEEWYATKAMSEDPVSLALCRAFAERYPKRFAASYKNLLARAPKVYSGNVVIAMAHGRLPKGEKLDLLTLGAAHERLEHRLEAVKGLFFLDPGAGRQAIPGYFKRVSAKEADERYESVLHDEIGLVMAANDASCWQAFRDHFRTCSPTQRVYYVGSSGPVNHGRPVGEFKRWSQEIEPLWDDAAVRVLGANQKVQDFAPAYPSLAVADFITLAFAEELGVAVPTDRNRTAAEWKKVREKVASALQQASSQSN
;
A
#
# COMPACT_ATOMS: atom_id res chain seq x y z
N MET A 1 -12.15 -6.07 81.38
CA MET A 1 -10.86 -6.25 80.69
C MET A 1 -10.96 -7.53 79.89
N LEU A 2 -11.29 -7.43 78.59
CA LEU A 2 -10.36 -7.46 77.42
C LEU A 2 -9.77 -8.87 77.23
N ALA A 3 -9.82 -9.55 76.08
CA ALA A 3 -10.07 -9.14 74.69
C ALA A 3 -10.44 -10.37 73.83
N ALA A 4 -11.29 -10.20 72.82
CA ALA A 4 -11.42 -11.11 71.68
C ALA A 4 -12.18 -10.41 70.53
N SER A 5 -11.47 -9.75 69.62
CA SER A 5 -12.04 -9.23 68.36
C SER A 5 -10.91 -8.97 67.36
N THR A 6 -10.79 -9.81 66.32
CA THR A 6 -10.36 -9.51 64.92
C THR A 6 -9.76 -10.75 64.25
N PHE A 7 -10.61 -11.52 63.56
CA PHE A 7 -10.19 -12.49 62.55
C PHE A 7 -11.01 -12.20 61.29
N SER A 8 -10.53 -11.29 60.45
CA SER A 8 -11.06 -10.98 59.12
C SER A 8 -10.04 -10.18 58.33
N LEU A 9 -8.89 -10.77 58.01
CA LEU A 9 -8.07 -10.39 56.87
C LEU A 9 -6.96 -11.44 56.64
N PHE A 10 -6.69 -11.76 55.38
CA PHE A 10 -5.61 -12.62 54.86
C PHE A 10 -5.82 -14.14 54.98
N VAL A 11 -6.51 -14.71 53.98
CA VAL A 11 -6.04 -15.80 53.08
C VAL A 11 -7.27 -16.34 52.33
N LEU A 12 -7.52 -15.75 51.15
CA LEU A 12 -8.07 -16.40 49.94
C LEU A 12 -7.78 -15.46 48.75
N LEU A 13 -6.50 -15.09 48.66
CA LEU A 13 -5.84 -14.64 47.43
C LEU A 13 -5.13 -15.88 46.88
N ALA A 14 -5.88 -16.77 46.23
CA ALA A 14 -5.33 -17.79 45.35
C ALA A 14 -6.47 -18.31 44.47
N ASN A 15 -6.25 -18.27 43.15
CA ASN A 15 -7.09 -18.85 42.11
C ASN A 15 -8.52 -18.33 42.00
N ASP A 16 -8.66 -17.18 41.34
CA ASP A 16 -9.61 -17.19 40.22
C ASP A 16 -9.24 -16.18 39.13
N ALA A 17 -8.25 -16.55 38.30
CA ALA A 17 -8.06 -15.90 37.01
C ALA A 17 -9.28 -16.14 36.10
N ALA A 18 -10.12 -17.15 36.36
CA ALA A 18 -11.30 -17.45 35.56
C ALA A 18 -12.52 -16.54 35.88
N THR A 19 -12.62 -15.91 37.07
CA THR A 19 -13.67 -14.91 37.34
C THR A 19 -13.34 -13.49 36.88
N ARG A 20 -12.07 -13.15 36.61
CA ARG A 20 -11.73 -11.80 36.11
C ARG A 20 -12.14 -11.57 34.64
N ILE A 21 -12.54 -12.60 33.90
CA ILE A 21 -12.62 -12.58 32.43
C ILE A 21 -14.07 -12.62 31.88
N ARG A 22 -15.08 -12.28 32.69
CA ARG A 22 -16.49 -12.25 32.20
C ARG A 22 -17.25 -10.98 32.51
N LEU A 23 -16.57 -9.89 32.85
CA LEU A 23 -17.26 -8.62 33.00
C LEU A 23 -17.37 -7.97 31.63
N GLU A 24 -18.46 -8.31 30.93
CA GLU A 24 -18.92 -7.53 29.80
C GLU A 24 -19.03 -6.07 30.26
N PRO A 25 -18.29 -5.14 29.64
CA PRO A 25 -18.32 -3.75 30.05
C PRO A 25 -19.75 -3.23 29.90
N LYS A 26 -20.25 -2.58 30.94
CA LYS A 26 -21.58 -1.97 30.97
C LYS A 26 -21.55 -0.50 30.60
N THR A 27 -20.35 0.10 30.61
CA THR A 27 -20.13 1.52 30.35
C THR A 27 -18.90 1.74 29.48
N ALA A 28 -18.84 2.89 28.80
CA ALA A 28 -17.65 3.31 28.04
C ALA A 28 -16.39 3.41 28.92
N ALA A 29 -16.53 3.79 30.20
CA ALA A 29 -15.41 3.86 31.14
C ALA A 29 -14.87 2.47 31.53
N GLU A 30 -15.75 1.48 31.69
CA GLU A 30 -15.35 0.08 31.86
C GLU A 30 -14.67 -0.47 30.60
N PHE A 31 -15.25 -0.21 29.42
CA PHE A 31 -14.66 -0.60 28.15
C PHE A 31 -13.27 0.01 27.95
N TYR A 32 -13.11 1.31 28.20
CA TYR A 32 -11.81 1.99 28.10
C TYR A 32 -10.77 1.43 29.08
N ARG A 33 -11.16 1.10 30.32
CA ARG A 33 -10.25 0.45 31.27
C ARG A 33 -9.78 -0.91 30.74
N LEU A 34 -10.69 -1.69 30.17
CA LEU A 34 -10.36 -2.98 29.55
C LEU A 34 -9.47 -2.79 28.31
N TYR A 35 -9.81 -1.85 27.43
CA TYR A 35 -9.03 -1.46 26.25
C TYR A 35 -7.59 -1.09 26.62
N LYS A 36 -7.41 -0.22 27.62
CA LYS A 36 -6.09 0.19 28.13
C LYS A 36 -5.33 -0.99 28.75
N SER A 37 -6.02 -1.95 29.35
CA SER A 37 -5.38 -3.13 29.94
C SER A 37 -4.69 -4.03 28.91
N TYR A 38 -5.07 -3.93 27.63
CA TYR A 38 -4.44 -4.65 26.52
C TYR A 38 -3.29 -3.89 25.86
N ASP A 39 -2.93 -2.70 26.35
CA ASP A 39 -1.87 -1.85 25.77
C ASP A 39 -2.10 -1.53 24.28
N LEU A 40 -3.38 -1.34 23.94
CA LEU A 40 -3.78 -0.88 22.62
C LEU A 40 -3.43 0.58 22.42
N TRP A 41 -3.18 0.94 21.17
CA TRP A 41 -2.77 2.30 20.84
C TRP A 41 -3.88 3.30 21.21
N LEU A 42 -3.47 4.35 21.91
CA LEU A 42 -4.33 5.50 22.20
C LEU A 42 -3.67 6.74 21.60
N PRO A 43 -4.45 7.66 21.03
CA PRO A 43 -3.91 8.89 20.49
C PRO A 43 -3.37 9.79 21.61
N PRO A 44 -2.44 10.72 21.32
CA PRO A 44 -1.97 11.66 22.33
C PRO A 44 -3.13 12.57 22.81
N PRO A 45 -3.05 13.18 24.01
CA PRO A 45 -4.14 13.98 24.59
C PRO A 45 -4.60 15.17 23.74
N ASN A 46 -3.75 15.66 22.84
CA ASN A 46 -4.02 16.76 21.92
C ASN A 46 -4.51 16.32 20.53
N ALA A 47 -4.74 15.02 20.30
CA ALA A 47 -5.21 14.52 19.03
C ALA A 47 -6.58 15.09 18.64
N GLN A 48 -6.77 15.26 17.34
CA GLN A 48 -8.02 15.76 16.79
C GLN A 48 -8.71 14.64 16.01
N LEU A 49 -10.03 14.59 16.13
CA LEU A 49 -10.85 13.81 15.23
C LEU A 49 -10.89 14.56 13.90
N VAL A 50 -10.67 13.85 12.80
CA VAL A 50 -10.79 14.40 11.47
C VAL A 50 -11.82 13.61 10.68
N ARG A 51 -12.55 14.30 9.83
CA ARG A 51 -13.33 13.71 8.77
C ARG A 51 -12.44 13.59 7.54
N LEU A 52 -12.46 12.44 6.91
CA LEU A 52 -11.74 12.02 5.72
C LEU A 52 -12.69 11.89 4.52
N GLY A 53 -12.57 12.76 3.53
CA GLY A 53 -13.36 12.72 2.29
C GLY A 53 -14.35 13.88 2.16
N SER A 54 -15.04 13.96 1.03
CA SER A 54 -16.03 15.00 0.73
C SER A 54 -17.42 14.39 0.52
N GLY A 55 -18.46 15.05 1.03
CA GLY A 55 -19.84 14.62 0.80
C GLY A 55 -20.28 13.44 1.67
N GLU A 56 -21.28 12.69 1.21
CA GLU A 56 -21.93 11.60 1.95
C GLU A 56 -21.00 10.39 2.18
N ASP A 57 -19.97 10.20 1.36
CA ASP A 57 -19.01 9.08 1.44
C ASP A 57 -17.82 9.32 2.41
N ALA A 58 -17.91 10.34 3.25
CA ALA A 58 -16.81 10.70 4.15
C ALA A 58 -16.67 9.71 5.31
N ARG A 59 -15.43 9.29 5.59
CA ARG A 59 -15.04 8.48 6.75
C ARG A 59 -14.52 9.38 7.86
N TYR A 60 -14.35 8.85 9.07
CA TYR A 60 -13.77 9.59 10.19
C TYR A 60 -12.58 8.83 10.74
N GLU A 61 -11.51 9.55 11.05
CA GLU A 61 -10.28 8.99 11.58
C GLU A 61 -9.66 9.90 12.64
N ILE A 62 -8.77 9.32 13.45
CA ILE A 62 -8.16 10.02 14.60
C ILE A 62 -6.68 10.10 14.36
N LEU A 63 -6.18 11.33 14.36
CA LEU A 63 -4.82 11.64 13.94
C LEU A 63 -4.09 12.41 15.03
N PRO A 64 -2.80 12.15 15.26
CA PRO A 64 -1.98 12.99 16.12
C PRO A 64 -1.98 14.44 15.58
N SER A 65 -2.26 15.42 16.44
CA SER A 65 -2.24 16.84 16.07
C SER A 65 -0.79 17.35 16.02
N PRO A 66 -0.38 17.92 14.88
CA PRO A 66 0.01 19.33 14.87
C PRO A 66 -0.53 20.09 13.63
N PRO A 67 -0.49 21.44 13.62
CA PRO A 67 -0.81 22.19 12.40
C PRO A 67 0.19 21.82 11.30
N GLY A 68 -0.30 21.28 10.18
CA GLY A 68 0.50 21.08 8.98
C GLY A 68 1.09 19.68 8.72
N ILE A 69 0.77 18.65 9.51
CA ILE A 69 1.15 17.26 9.15
C ILE A 69 -0.06 16.55 8.54
N GLY A 70 -0.01 16.31 7.23
CA GLY A 70 -0.86 15.29 6.60
C GLY A 70 -0.48 13.94 7.18
N VAL A 71 -1.39 13.29 7.90
CA VAL A 71 -1.15 11.91 8.32
C VAL A 71 -1.46 11.03 7.12
N TYR A 72 -0.50 10.19 6.77
CA TYR A 72 -0.71 9.09 5.86
C TYR A 72 -1.58 8.07 6.59
N VAL A 73 -2.88 8.24 6.44
CA VAL A 73 -3.82 7.17 6.69
C VAL A 73 -3.61 6.18 5.56
N PRO A 74 -3.21 4.93 5.81
CA PRO A 74 -3.41 3.89 4.83
C PRO A 74 -4.92 3.72 4.69
N VAL A 75 -5.52 4.50 3.79
CA VAL A 75 -6.89 4.27 3.36
C VAL A 75 -6.82 2.90 2.70
N ARG A 76 -7.27 1.86 3.42
CA ARG A 76 -7.36 0.49 2.89
C ARG A 76 -8.39 0.48 1.77
N GLY A 77 -8.07 1.03 0.60
CA GLY A 77 -8.91 1.05 -0.59
C GLY A 77 -9.29 -0.36 -1.03
N TRP A 78 -10.43 -0.49 -1.70
CA TRP A 78 -10.98 -1.76 -2.18
C TRP A 78 -10.25 -2.34 -3.40
N TYR A 79 -9.21 -1.69 -3.89
CA TYR A 79 -8.43 -2.12 -5.03
C TYR A 79 -6.96 -2.02 -4.68
N GLY A 80 -6.21 -3.11 -4.91
CA GLY A 80 -4.76 -3.22 -4.70
C GLY A 80 -3.94 -2.35 -5.65
N GLU A 81 -4.58 -1.40 -6.34
CA GLU A 81 -3.96 -0.35 -7.12
C GLU A 81 -4.60 0.97 -6.71
N GLY A 82 -3.82 1.83 -6.06
CA GLY A 82 -3.70 3.21 -6.49
C GLY A 82 -4.91 4.15 -6.49
N VAL A 83 -6.08 3.83 -5.92
CA VAL A 83 -7.07 4.89 -5.61
C VAL A 83 -6.59 5.64 -4.37
N PHE A 84 -5.44 6.30 -4.49
CA PHE A 84 -5.02 7.40 -3.62
C PHE A 84 -5.84 8.64 -4.01
N GLY A 85 -7.17 8.54 -3.96
CA GLY A 85 -8.00 9.72 -3.90
C GLY A 85 -7.73 10.36 -2.54
N ARG A 86 -7.27 11.62 -2.53
CA ARG A 86 -7.04 12.36 -1.28
C ARG A 86 -8.36 12.43 -0.51
N LEU A 87 -8.41 11.79 0.65
CA LEU A 87 -9.49 12.04 1.59
C LEU A 87 -9.26 13.42 2.19
N ARG A 88 -10.16 14.38 1.92
CA ARG A 88 -10.14 15.69 2.57
C ARG A 88 -10.16 15.49 4.08
N MET A 89 -9.10 15.91 4.75
CA MET A 89 -9.05 16.01 6.20
C MET A 89 -9.68 17.32 6.62
N SER A 90 -10.80 17.27 7.33
CA SER A 90 -11.38 18.43 7.99
C SER A 90 -11.50 18.13 9.49
N PRO A 91 -11.17 19.08 10.38
CA PRO A 91 -11.44 18.89 11.81
C PRO A 91 -12.90 18.51 12.02
N ALA A 92 -13.12 17.49 12.84
CA ALA A 92 -14.45 17.06 13.24
C ALA A 92 -14.57 17.20 14.76
N GLU A 93 -15.74 17.67 15.20
CA GLU A 93 -16.03 17.74 16.62
C GLU A 93 -16.47 16.37 17.14
N PHE A 94 -15.98 16.01 18.33
CA PHE A 94 -16.51 14.90 19.12
C PHE A 94 -17.94 15.23 19.58
N SER A 95 -18.92 15.01 18.71
CA SER A 95 -20.33 15.30 18.96
C SER A 95 -21.20 14.04 18.95
N ILE A 96 -22.28 14.04 19.72
CA ILE A 96 -23.24 12.92 19.71
C ILE A 96 -23.88 12.77 18.33
N GLY A 97 -24.17 13.89 17.65
CA GLY A 97 -24.73 13.86 16.30
C GLY A 97 -23.85 13.15 15.27
N LEU A 98 -22.53 13.14 15.46
CA LEU A 98 -21.60 12.38 14.64
C LEU A 98 -21.78 10.85 14.84
N ILE A 99 -22.02 10.39 16.07
CA ILE A 99 -22.29 8.98 16.36
C ILE A 99 -23.62 8.54 15.75
N GLU A 100 -24.65 9.38 15.82
CA GLU A 100 -26.00 9.07 15.33
C GLU A 100 -26.08 9.05 13.80
N LYS A 101 -25.43 10.01 13.13
CA LYS A 101 -25.52 10.23 11.68
C LYS A 101 -24.36 9.64 10.89
N GLY A 102 -23.26 9.28 11.55
CA GLY A 102 -22.09 8.72 10.89
C GLY A 102 -22.34 7.34 10.31
N ASP A 103 -21.86 7.11 9.08
CA ASP A 103 -21.90 5.79 8.45
C ASP A 103 -20.73 4.92 8.94
N TRP A 104 -20.89 4.41 10.17
CA TRP A 104 -19.89 3.54 10.80
C TRP A 104 -20.02 2.11 10.26
N ASN A 105 -18.92 1.52 9.78
CA ASN A 105 -18.92 0.21 9.11
C ASN A 105 -19.30 -0.95 10.06
N GLY A 106 -19.32 -0.72 11.38
CA GLY A 106 -19.72 -1.73 12.34
C GLY A 106 -19.72 -1.24 13.79
N ALA A 107 -20.03 -2.16 14.71
CA ALA A 107 -19.94 -1.91 16.15
C ALA A 107 -18.48 -1.73 16.63
N GLU A 108 -17.51 -2.34 15.94
CA GLU A 108 -16.08 -2.22 16.26
C GLU A 108 -15.56 -0.77 16.19
N ASP A 109 -15.85 -0.06 15.09
CA ASP A 109 -15.46 1.34 14.90
C ASP A 109 -16.01 2.21 16.04
N LEU A 110 -17.27 1.99 16.42
CA LEU A 110 -17.94 2.72 17.49
C LEU A 110 -17.35 2.43 18.88
N LEU A 111 -16.98 1.18 19.16
CA LEU A 111 -16.29 0.83 20.40
C LEU A 111 -14.91 1.47 20.48
N PHE A 112 -14.16 1.50 19.38
CA PHE A 112 -12.87 2.19 19.32
C PHE A 112 -13.02 3.70 19.58
N LEU A 113 -14.02 4.34 18.97
CA LEU A 113 -14.36 5.73 19.25
C LEU A 113 -14.77 5.95 20.71
N ALA A 114 -15.47 4.99 21.32
CA ALA A 114 -15.80 5.07 22.74
C ALA A 114 -14.54 5.07 23.61
N ALA A 115 -13.58 4.17 23.35
CA ALA A 115 -12.31 4.15 24.07
C ALA A 115 -11.52 5.45 23.90
N ILE A 116 -11.44 5.99 22.67
CA ILE A 116 -10.72 7.25 22.42
C ILE A 116 -11.44 8.44 23.04
N GLY A 117 -12.75 8.55 22.88
CA GLY A 117 -13.55 9.59 23.52
C GLY A 117 -13.31 9.61 25.03
N GLN A 118 -13.30 8.43 25.65
CA GLN A 118 -13.03 8.29 27.08
C GLN A 118 -11.60 8.69 27.44
N HIS A 119 -10.60 8.31 26.61
CA HIS A 119 -9.19 8.70 26.79
C HIS A 119 -9.00 10.22 26.76
N LEU A 120 -9.68 10.91 25.84
CA LEU A 120 -9.59 12.35 25.64
C LEU A 120 -10.52 13.17 26.56
N GLY A 121 -11.15 12.53 27.56
CA GLY A 121 -12.07 13.21 28.48
C GLY A 121 -13.42 13.62 27.87
N ARG A 122 -13.79 13.07 26.72
CA ARG A 122 -15.08 13.30 26.02
C ARG A 122 -16.11 12.26 26.47
N THR A 123 -16.45 12.25 27.76
CA THR A 123 -17.23 11.18 28.40
C THR A 123 -18.62 10.99 27.79
N GLU A 124 -19.34 12.06 27.47
CA GLU A 124 -20.68 11.97 26.85
C GLU A 124 -20.63 11.37 25.44
N PHE A 125 -19.66 11.81 24.63
CA PHE A 125 -19.41 11.24 23.31
C PHE A 125 -19.07 9.74 23.40
N ALA A 126 -18.20 9.38 24.35
CA ALA A 126 -17.79 7.99 24.57
C ALA A 126 -18.99 7.11 24.96
N ALA A 127 -19.85 7.59 25.86
CA ALA A 127 -21.07 6.89 26.25
C ALA A 127 -22.04 6.69 25.07
N ALA A 128 -22.24 7.74 24.26
CA ALA A 128 -23.09 7.65 23.07
C ALA A 128 -22.54 6.64 22.03
N ALA A 129 -21.23 6.68 21.76
CA ALA A 129 -20.57 5.74 20.85
C ALA A 129 -20.70 4.29 21.34
N PHE A 130 -20.49 4.07 22.64
CA PHE A 130 -20.61 2.76 23.28
C PHE A 130 -22.03 2.18 23.18
N GLU A 131 -23.05 2.97 23.54
CA GLU A 131 -24.44 2.52 23.45
C GLU A 131 -24.88 2.29 22.00
N ARG A 132 -24.42 3.13 21.06
CA ARG A 132 -24.67 2.91 19.63
C ARG A 132 -24.03 1.62 19.12
N ALA A 133 -22.84 1.27 19.59
CA ALA A 133 -22.19 0.01 19.25
C ALA A 133 -23.03 -1.19 19.72
N ARG A 134 -23.55 -1.13 20.96
CA ARG A 134 -24.44 -2.16 21.53
C ARG A 134 -25.79 -2.27 20.82
N GLN A 135 -26.29 -1.19 20.23
CA GLN A 135 -27.48 -1.24 19.37
C GLN A 135 -27.17 -1.88 18.01
N LYS A 136 -26.05 -1.52 17.38
CA LYS A 136 -25.65 -2.04 16.06
C LYS A 136 -25.26 -3.52 16.10
N SER A 137 -24.71 -4.00 17.21
CA SER A 137 -24.35 -5.41 17.38
C SER A 137 -25.54 -6.36 17.20
N GLY A 138 -26.74 -5.93 17.58
CA GLY A 138 -27.97 -6.68 17.34
C GLY A 138 -28.33 -6.85 15.85
N TYR A 139 -27.64 -6.20 14.92
CA TYR A 139 -27.89 -6.34 13.48
C TYR A 139 -26.95 -7.35 12.80
N LEU A 140 -25.78 -7.63 13.36
CA LEU A 140 -24.75 -8.51 12.78
C LEU A 140 -24.90 -10.00 13.17
N THR A 141 -25.77 -10.31 14.13
CA THR A 141 -26.06 -11.67 14.61
C THR A 141 -26.92 -12.52 13.66
N GLN A 142 -26.87 -12.27 12.34
CA GLN A 142 -27.43 -13.19 11.34
C GLN A 142 -26.42 -14.26 10.90
N SER A 143 -25.13 -14.15 11.26
CA SER A 143 -24.25 -15.33 11.26
C SER A 143 -24.64 -16.22 12.43
N ALA A 144 -25.01 -17.47 12.15
CA ALA A 144 -25.73 -18.39 13.05
C ALA A 144 -25.09 -18.71 14.41
N ASP A 145 -23.87 -18.25 14.71
CA ASP A 145 -23.12 -18.68 15.90
C ASP A 145 -23.11 -17.68 17.07
N TRP A 146 -23.60 -16.45 16.88
CA TRP A 146 -23.64 -15.43 17.94
C TRP A 146 -25.08 -14.97 18.16
N GLU A 147 -25.82 -15.63 19.06
CA GLU A 147 -27.16 -15.19 19.43
C GLU A 147 -27.16 -13.78 20.01
N LYS A 148 -28.21 -12.99 19.70
CA LYS A 148 -28.45 -11.67 20.30
C LYS A 148 -28.39 -11.76 21.82
N GLY A 149 -27.47 -11.01 22.43
CA GLY A 149 -27.38 -10.93 23.89
C GLY A 149 -26.50 -12.00 24.54
N SER A 150 -25.73 -12.78 23.76
CA SER A 150 -24.66 -13.61 24.30
C SER A 150 -23.72 -12.76 25.18
N PRO A 151 -23.58 -13.09 26.49
CA PRO A 151 -22.64 -12.42 27.36
C PRO A 151 -21.24 -12.42 26.74
N GLY A 152 -20.62 -11.25 26.59
CA GLY A 152 -19.25 -11.14 26.09
C GLY A 152 -19.08 -10.57 24.68
N PHE A 153 -20.13 -10.11 24.00
CA PHE A 153 -20.02 -9.55 22.65
C PHE A 153 -18.99 -8.41 22.54
N THR A 154 -19.08 -7.40 23.40
CA THR A 154 -18.17 -6.24 23.38
C THR A 154 -16.75 -6.66 23.70
N SER A 155 -16.62 -7.60 24.65
CA SER A 155 -15.36 -8.21 25.03
C SER A 155 -14.76 -9.05 23.88
N GLY A 156 -15.59 -9.73 23.09
CA GLY A 156 -15.21 -10.48 21.90
C GLY A 156 -14.69 -9.59 20.79
N LEU A 157 -15.41 -8.51 20.46
CA LEU A 157 -14.95 -7.52 19.48
C LEU A 157 -13.63 -6.85 19.90
N LEU A 158 -13.50 -6.52 21.19
CA LEU A 158 -12.24 -5.99 21.70
C LEU A 158 -11.10 -6.99 21.51
N ARG A 159 -11.32 -8.28 21.80
CA ARG A 159 -10.32 -9.33 21.59
C ARG A 159 -9.93 -9.49 20.12
N GLU A 160 -10.89 -9.48 19.20
CA GLU A 160 -10.59 -9.49 17.75
C GLU A 160 -9.79 -8.26 17.34
N ARG A 161 -10.11 -7.09 17.90
CA ARG A 161 -9.35 -5.87 17.65
C ARG A 161 -7.92 -5.95 18.18
N VAL A 162 -7.73 -6.44 19.42
CA VAL A 162 -6.40 -6.65 20.01
C VAL A 162 -5.59 -7.60 19.14
N TRP A 163 -6.23 -8.68 18.68
CA TRP A 163 -5.61 -9.65 17.79
C TRP A 163 -5.16 -8.99 16.47
N SER A 164 -6.04 -8.27 15.80
CA SER A 164 -5.75 -7.58 14.54
C SER A 164 -4.65 -6.50 14.65
N GLU A 165 -4.66 -5.70 15.71
CA GLU A 165 -3.62 -4.69 15.93
C GLU A 165 -2.26 -5.33 16.14
N ASN A 166 -2.19 -6.42 16.93
CA ASN A 166 -0.94 -7.11 17.17
C ASN A 166 -0.44 -7.87 15.93
N LEU A 167 -1.34 -8.39 15.07
CA LEU A 167 -0.96 -8.90 13.75
C LEU A 167 -0.32 -7.81 12.87
N SER A 168 -0.89 -6.60 12.88
CA SER A 168 -0.32 -5.47 12.15
C SER A 168 1.07 -5.10 12.70
N ARG A 169 1.28 -5.18 14.02
CA ARG A 169 2.60 -5.01 14.65
C ARG A 169 3.60 -6.09 14.24
N LEU A 170 3.16 -7.33 13.96
CA LEU A 170 4.05 -8.36 13.43
C LEU A 170 4.59 -8.00 12.04
N ALA A 171 3.77 -7.35 11.20
CA ALA A 171 4.15 -6.91 9.86
C ALA A 171 4.97 -5.61 9.84
N ASP A 172 4.90 -4.79 10.89
CA ASP A 172 5.72 -3.58 11.03
C ASP A 172 7.20 -3.96 11.21
N PRO A 173 8.13 -3.51 10.35
CA PRO A 173 9.57 -3.72 10.52
C PRO A 173 10.13 -3.21 11.86
N ARG A 174 9.44 -2.25 12.50
CA ARG A 174 9.81 -1.68 13.80
C ARG A 174 9.05 -2.32 14.97
N GLY A 175 8.11 -3.22 14.69
CA GLY A 175 7.27 -3.85 15.72
C GLY A 175 8.00 -4.92 16.52
N ASP A 176 7.82 -4.88 17.85
CA ASP A 176 8.30 -5.90 18.79
C ASP A 176 7.41 -7.16 18.70
N ARG A 177 7.97 -8.22 18.09
CA ARG A 177 7.29 -9.50 17.92
C ARG A 177 7.05 -10.24 19.23
N GLU A 178 7.93 -10.09 20.21
CA GLU A 178 7.79 -10.76 21.50
C GLU A 178 6.69 -10.08 22.33
N GLN A 179 6.62 -8.75 22.29
CA GLN A 179 5.46 -8.02 22.84
C GLN A 179 4.16 -8.46 22.15
N ALA A 180 4.12 -8.47 20.81
CA ALA A 180 2.93 -8.89 20.07
C ALA A 180 2.51 -10.32 20.43
N ARG A 181 3.46 -11.27 20.53
CA ARG A 181 3.20 -12.65 20.98
C ARG A 181 2.55 -12.69 22.35
N ARG A 182 3.08 -11.95 23.32
CA ARG A 182 2.53 -11.89 24.69
C ARG A 182 1.08 -11.39 24.70
N HIS A 183 0.76 -10.37 23.90
CA HIS A 183 -0.62 -9.87 23.79
C HIS A 183 -1.56 -10.86 23.10
N LEU A 184 -1.12 -11.46 21.99
CA LEU A 184 -1.91 -12.47 21.27
C LEU A 184 -2.19 -13.69 22.17
N GLN A 185 -1.17 -14.19 22.87
CA GLN A 185 -1.31 -15.32 23.79
C GLN A 185 -2.27 -14.99 24.93
N ARG A 186 -2.15 -13.80 25.54
CA ARG A 186 -3.07 -13.36 26.60
C ARG A 186 -4.52 -13.37 26.13
N VAL A 187 -4.82 -12.80 24.96
CA VAL A 187 -6.18 -12.79 24.40
C VAL A 187 -6.68 -14.21 24.10
N TYR A 188 -5.81 -15.07 23.57
CA TYR A 188 -6.12 -16.47 23.27
C TYR A 188 -6.43 -17.30 24.54
N ASP A 189 -5.74 -17.02 25.64
CA ASP A 189 -5.95 -17.73 26.90
C ASP A 189 -7.18 -17.25 27.67
N GLU A 190 -7.58 -15.99 27.47
CA GLU A 190 -8.69 -15.37 28.17
C GLU A 190 -10.08 -15.86 27.72
N ASP A 191 -10.27 -16.32 26.47
CA ASP A 191 -11.54 -16.92 26.02
C ASP A 191 -11.34 -18.28 25.35
N GLY A 192 -12.04 -19.30 25.86
CA GLY A 192 -12.12 -20.58 25.15
C GLY A 192 -12.81 -20.45 23.79
N GLN A 193 -13.80 -19.55 23.65
CA GLN A 193 -14.54 -19.36 22.39
C GLN A 193 -13.73 -18.60 21.33
N PHE A 194 -12.71 -17.86 21.74
CA PHE A 194 -11.82 -17.15 20.83
C PHE A 194 -10.78 -18.05 20.17
N ARG A 195 -10.61 -19.28 20.68
CA ARG A 195 -9.64 -20.24 20.17
C ARG A 195 -10.12 -20.85 18.86
N SER A 196 -9.25 -20.84 17.86
CA SER A 196 -9.45 -21.55 16.60
C SER A 196 -8.16 -22.27 16.22
N VAL A 197 -8.26 -23.27 15.34
CA VAL A 197 -7.09 -23.98 14.81
C VAL A 197 -6.09 -22.99 14.19
N ALA A 198 -6.58 -22.01 13.41
CA ALA A 198 -5.74 -20.99 12.79
C ALA A 198 -5.01 -20.09 13.80
N LYS A 199 -5.68 -19.66 14.87
CA LYS A 199 -5.06 -18.82 15.92
C LYS A 199 -4.02 -19.59 16.74
N THR A 200 -4.30 -20.87 17.05
CA THR A 200 -3.33 -21.77 17.68
C THR A 200 -2.08 -21.92 16.82
N GLN A 201 -2.28 -22.24 15.55
CA GLN A 201 -1.23 -22.41 14.55
C GLN A 201 -0.38 -21.14 14.41
N LEU A 202 -0.99 -19.95 14.39
CA LEU A 202 -0.26 -18.69 14.33
C LEU A 202 0.63 -18.47 15.56
N LEU A 203 0.13 -18.74 16.77
CA LEU A 203 0.92 -18.59 17.99
C LEU A 203 2.12 -19.54 18.02
N GLU A 204 1.95 -20.76 17.51
CA GLU A 204 3.05 -21.69 17.30
C GLU A 204 4.06 -21.16 16.27
N ASP A 205 3.59 -20.68 15.12
CA ASP A 205 4.42 -20.10 14.05
C ASP A 205 5.22 -18.89 14.55
N LEU A 206 4.59 -18.01 15.32
CA LEU A 206 5.24 -16.87 15.96
C LEU A 206 6.29 -17.31 16.99
N SER A 207 6.00 -18.36 17.76
CA SER A 207 6.96 -18.93 18.71
C SER A 207 8.18 -19.54 17.99
N LEU A 208 7.97 -20.19 16.84
CA LEU A 208 9.06 -20.67 15.98
C LEU A 208 9.90 -19.52 15.43
N THR A 209 9.27 -18.40 15.10
CA THR A 209 9.92 -17.20 14.57
C THR A 209 10.83 -16.52 15.60
N LEU A 210 10.39 -16.49 16.85
CA LEU A 210 11.07 -15.81 17.96
C LEU A 210 12.16 -16.66 18.62
N ARG A 211 12.20 -17.97 18.31
CA ARG A 211 13.24 -18.85 18.82
C ARG A 211 14.59 -18.41 18.26
N GLU A 212 15.55 -18.12 19.14
CA GLU A 212 16.93 -17.90 18.73
C GLU A 212 17.44 -19.11 17.95
N ARG A 213 18.00 -18.84 16.77
CA ARG A 213 18.67 -19.86 15.95
C ARG A 213 20.12 -19.45 15.83
N GLU A 214 21.02 -20.41 15.99
CA GLU A 214 22.39 -20.22 15.55
C GLU A 214 22.36 -19.94 14.03
N PRO A 215 22.96 -18.83 13.55
CA PRO A 215 22.99 -18.55 12.13
C PRO A 215 23.63 -19.71 11.38
N SER A 216 22.98 -20.16 10.30
CA SER A 216 23.55 -21.22 9.48
C SER A 216 24.97 -20.86 8.99
N ARG A 217 25.85 -21.85 8.93
CA ARG A 217 27.19 -21.68 8.34
C ARG A 217 27.12 -21.54 6.82
N ASP A 218 26.06 -22.05 6.21
CA ASP A 218 25.79 -21.92 4.79
C ASP A 218 25.30 -20.50 4.42
N PRO A 219 25.89 -19.83 3.41
CA PRO A 219 25.51 -18.47 3.05
C PRO A 219 24.10 -18.32 2.46
N ILE A 220 23.54 -19.33 1.79
CA ILE A 220 22.20 -19.29 1.21
C ILE A 220 21.16 -19.48 2.29
N GLU A 221 21.38 -20.44 3.19
CA GLU A 221 20.56 -20.64 4.38
C GLU A 221 20.44 -19.36 5.20
N ARG A 222 21.55 -18.63 5.42
CA ARG A 222 21.50 -17.33 6.12
C ARG A 222 20.62 -16.29 5.43
N LYS A 223 20.58 -16.29 4.08
CA LYS A 223 19.70 -15.38 3.33
C LYS A 223 18.24 -15.79 3.46
N ILE A 224 17.94 -17.09 3.43
CA ILE A 224 16.59 -17.62 3.67
C ILE A 224 16.15 -17.32 5.10
N ASP A 225 17.03 -17.47 6.09
CA ASP A 225 16.76 -17.10 7.49
C ASP A 225 16.37 -15.62 7.62
N ARG A 226 16.96 -14.73 6.82
CA ARG A 226 16.62 -13.30 6.80
C ARG A 226 15.26 -12.99 6.17
N LEU A 227 14.60 -13.94 5.49
CA LEU A 227 13.24 -13.74 4.98
C LEU A 227 12.22 -13.51 6.10
N VAL A 228 12.54 -13.87 7.35
CA VAL A 228 11.71 -13.47 8.51
C VAL A 228 11.57 -11.95 8.61
N GLU A 229 12.48 -11.14 8.08
CA GLU A 229 12.38 -9.67 8.07
C GLU A 229 11.83 -9.10 6.74
N TRP A 230 11.41 -9.94 5.80
CA TRP A 230 10.85 -9.47 4.54
C TRP A 230 9.43 -8.91 4.71
N SER A 231 9.21 -7.66 4.28
CA SER A 231 7.95 -6.93 4.41
C SER A 231 7.26 -6.61 3.08
N GLY A 232 7.63 -7.31 1.99
CA GLY A 232 7.01 -7.14 0.67
C GLY A 232 5.61 -7.75 0.60
N THR A 233 5.07 -7.93 -0.60
CA THR A 233 3.79 -8.65 -0.81
C THR A 233 4.00 -9.85 -1.71
N ILE A 234 3.47 -11.03 -1.34
CA ILE A 234 3.42 -12.19 -2.23
C ILE A 234 2.29 -11.97 -3.24
N ASP A 235 2.60 -11.29 -4.34
CA ASP A 235 1.91 -11.39 -5.63
C ASP A 235 2.69 -10.50 -6.60
N ALA A 236 3.59 -11.10 -7.37
CA ALA A 236 4.39 -10.38 -8.37
C ALA A 236 3.53 -9.67 -9.45
N ARG A 237 2.22 -9.95 -9.54
CA ARG A 237 1.31 -9.21 -10.44
C ARG A 237 0.87 -7.86 -9.87
N ARG A 238 0.90 -7.71 -8.54
CA ARG A 238 0.37 -6.53 -7.84
C ARG A 238 1.48 -5.66 -7.25
N TYR A 239 2.62 -6.25 -6.93
CA TYR A 239 3.79 -5.46 -6.56
C TYR A 239 4.50 -4.97 -7.82
N SER A 240 4.43 -3.66 -8.07
CA SER A 240 5.31 -2.98 -9.03
C SER A 240 6.44 -2.34 -8.22
N PRO A 241 7.57 -3.06 -8.02
CA PRO A 241 8.73 -2.50 -7.34
C PRO A 241 9.16 -1.22 -8.04
N ARG A 242 9.56 -0.25 -7.24
CA ARG A 242 10.12 0.99 -7.77
C ARG A 242 11.63 0.83 -7.93
N LEU A 243 12.22 1.64 -8.80
CA LEU A 243 13.68 1.64 -8.99
C LEU A 243 14.41 2.03 -7.70
N GLU A 244 13.78 2.90 -6.92
CA GLU A 244 14.28 3.44 -5.66
C GLU A 244 14.14 2.47 -4.48
N ASP A 245 13.39 1.37 -4.63
CA ASP A 245 13.22 0.39 -3.57
C ASP A 245 14.58 -0.26 -3.24
N PRO A 246 14.94 -0.36 -1.94
CA PRO A 246 16.18 -1.02 -1.55
C PRO A 246 16.14 -2.51 -1.86
N ILE A 247 17.32 -3.12 -2.01
CA ILE A 247 17.45 -4.58 -2.11
C ILE A 247 16.89 -5.22 -0.83
N THR A 248 15.90 -6.08 -0.99
CA THR A 248 15.21 -6.76 0.11
C THR A 248 15.81 -8.15 0.37
N PRO A 249 15.52 -8.80 1.53
CA PRO A 249 15.92 -10.20 1.75
C PRO A 249 15.43 -11.16 0.65
N TYR A 250 14.25 -10.90 0.06
CA TYR A 250 13.73 -11.66 -1.09
C TYR A 250 14.70 -11.58 -2.29
N ASP A 251 15.22 -10.38 -2.56
CA ASP A 251 16.10 -10.12 -3.68
C ASP A 251 17.48 -10.75 -3.50
N GLU A 252 18.00 -10.73 -2.28
CA GLU A 252 19.26 -11.37 -1.95
C GLU A 252 19.22 -12.88 -2.20
N VAL A 253 18.07 -13.54 -1.93
CA VAL A 253 17.86 -14.96 -2.24
C VAL A 253 17.66 -15.15 -3.75
N ALA A 254 16.86 -14.30 -4.40
CA ALA A 254 16.66 -14.35 -5.85
C ALA A 254 18.00 -14.26 -6.62
N GLN A 255 18.90 -13.39 -6.19
CA GLN A 255 20.24 -13.21 -6.78
C GLN A 255 21.14 -14.46 -6.69
N CYS A 256 20.85 -15.42 -5.79
CA CYS A 256 21.58 -16.69 -5.74
C CYS A 256 21.27 -17.62 -6.93
N GLY A 257 20.14 -17.41 -7.62
CA GLY A 257 19.75 -18.18 -8.79
C GLY A 257 19.51 -19.67 -8.51
N PHE A 258 19.93 -20.55 -9.42
CA PHE A 258 19.73 -22.01 -9.31
C PHE A 258 20.39 -22.63 -8.07
N GLU A 259 21.44 -21.98 -7.54
CA GLU A 259 22.11 -22.43 -6.32
C GLU A 259 21.17 -22.41 -5.11
N ALA A 260 20.20 -21.48 -5.07
CA ALA A 260 19.21 -21.40 -4.00
C ALA A 260 18.08 -22.42 -4.13
N VAL A 261 17.82 -22.98 -5.31
CA VAL A 261 16.62 -23.81 -5.56
C VAL A 261 16.53 -25.02 -4.62
N PRO A 262 17.59 -25.82 -4.38
CA PRO A 262 17.52 -26.93 -3.43
C PRO A 262 17.13 -26.48 -2.01
N TYR A 263 17.67 -25.35 -1.56
CA TYR A 263 17.37 -24.76 -0.26
C TYR A 263 15.92 -24.25 -0.19
N LEU A 264 15.44 -23.58 -1.24
CA LEU A 264 14.04 -23.13 -1.33
C LEU A 264 13.06 -24.32 -1.23
N ILE A 265 13.37 -25.45 -1.88
CA ILE A 265 12.55 -26.68 -1.81
C ILE A 265 12.58 -27.28 -0.39
N ALA A 266 13.75 -27.29 0.25
CA ALA A 266 13.90 -27.76 1.61
C ALA A 266 13.05 -26.93 2.59
N HIS A 267 12.98 -25.60 2.39
CA HIS A 267 12.26 -24.65 3.25
C HIS A 267 10.78 -24.45 2.91
N LEU A 268 10.17 -25.26 2.05
CA LEU A 268 8.74 -25.13 1.72
C LEU A 268 7.80 -25.33 2.93
N ASP A 269 8.27 -25.97 4.01
CA ASP A 269 7.55 -26.13 5.28
C ASP A 269 8.02 -25.20 6.40
N ASP A 270 8.84 -24.19 6.07
CA ASP A 270 9.33 -23.24 7.05
C ASP A 270 8.18 -22.34 7.54
N ARG A 271 7.68 -22.69 8.72
CA ARG A 271 6.53 -22.06 9.37
C ARG A 271 6.82 -20.70 10.01
N ARG A 272 8.08 -20.22 9.99
CA ARG A 272 8.42 -18.91 10.57
C ARG A 272 7.69 -17.79 9.83
N LEU A 273 7.19 -16.81 10.57
CA LEU A 273 6.50 -15.64 10.05
C LEU A 273 7.49 -14.62 9.50
N THR A 274 7.12 -14.00 8.40
CA THR A 274 7.82 -12.85 7.80
C THR A 274 7.24 -11.54 8.35
N ARG A 275 7.68 -10.39 7.82
CA ARG A 275 7.03 -9.09 8.04
C ARG A 275 5.98 -8.78 6.97
N SER A 276 5.74 -9.69 6.02
CA SER A 276 4.81 -9.49 4.92
C SER A 276 3.38 -9.82 5.34
N PRO A 277 2.44 -8.86 5.25
CA PRO A 277 1.03 -9.18 5.41
C PRO A 277 0.52 -9.94 4.18
N LEU A 278 -0.14 -11.10 4.37
CA LEU A 278 -0.89 -11.74 3.28
C LEU A 278 -2.12 -10.88 3.01
N THR A 279 -2.00 -9.98 2.03
CA THR A 279 -3.08 -9.06 1.71
C THR A 279 -3.98 -9.69 0.65
N PHE A 280 -4.98 -10.47 1.07
CA PHE A 280 -6.11 -10.79 0.18
C PHE A 280 -7.07 -9.59 0.16
N VAL A 281 -7.13 -8.90 -0.98
CA VAL A 281 -7.87 -7.61 -1.13
C VAL A 281 -9.38 -7.80 -1.28
N PHE A 282 -9.89 -9.03 -1.37
CA PHE A 282 -11.33 -9.25 -1.54
C PHE A 282 -12.01 -9.47 -0.19
N ASN A 283 -12.74 -8.43 0.26
CA ASN A 283 -13.53 -8.32 1.49
C ASN A 283 -12.69 -8.28 2.78
N ARG A 284 -12.62 -7.07 3.37
CA ARG A 284 -11.84 -6.62 4.54
C ARG A 284 -12.07 -7.38 5.87
N LEU A 285 -12.65 -8.56 5.84
CA LEU A 285 -13.12 -9.27 7.00
C LEU A 285 -12.41 -10.64 7.06
N PHE A 286 -11.29 -10.66 7.79
CA PHE A 286 -10.82 -11.84 8.56
C PHE A 286 -9.72 -12.79 8.04
N SER A 287 -8.93 -12.49 7.00
CA SER A 287 -7.63 -13.18 6.85
C SER A 287 -6.46 -12.18 6.90
N GLN A 288 -6.11 -11.76 8.12
CA GLN A 288 -4.81 -11.13 8.39
C GLN A 288 -3.78 -12.23 8.61
N ASP A 289 -3.64 -13.14 7.64
CA ASP A 289 -2.57 -14.11 7.70
C ASP A 289 -1.24 -13.36 7.52
N VAL A 290 -0.22 -13.77 8.27
CA VAL A 290 1.14 -13.30 8.07
C VAL A 290 1.82 -14.33 7.19
N CYS A 291 2.47 -13.86 6.14
CA CYS A 291 3.22 -14.72 5.22
C CYS A 291 4.29 -15.49 6.00
N ARG A 292 4.44 -16.79 5.72
CA ARG A 292 5.52 -17.63 6.24
C ARG A 292 6.73 -17.63 5.32
N VAL A 293 7.89 -17.99 5.82
CA VAL A 293 9.12 -18.15 5.02
C VAL A 293 8.89 -19.17 3.90
N GLY A 294 8.20 -20.29 4.18
CA GLY A 294 7.85 -21.28 3.16
C GLY A 294 6.97 -20.73 2.03
N ASP A 295 6.08 -19.77 2.33
CA ASP A 295 5.24 -19.11 1.31
C ASP A 295 6.11 -18.25 0.36
N VAL A 296 7.11 -17.54 0.92
CA VAL A 296 8.08 -16.76 0.13
C VAL A 296 8.98 -17.68 -0.71
N CYS A 297 9.41 -18.80 -0.14
CA CYS A 297 10.21 -19.79 -0.86
C CYS A 297 9.43 -20.37 -2.06
N LEU A 298 8.13 -20.65 -1.87
CA LEU A 298 7.25 -21.09 -2.95
C LEU A 298 7.08 -20.01 -4.02
N ASP A 299 6.93 -18.75 -3.64
CA ASP A 299 6.85 -17.63 -4.58
C ASP A 299 8.14 -17.50 -5.42
N LEU A 300 9.32 -17.57 -4.78
CA LEU A 300 10.60 -17.56 -5.48
C LEU A 300 10.75 -18.74 -6.46
N LEU A 301 10.34 -19.95 -6.06
CA LEU A 301 10.34 -21.12 -6.94
C LEU A 301 9.42 -20.91 -8.15
N LYS A 302 8.22 -20.38 -7.95
CA LYS A 302 7.30 -20.02 -9.04
C LYS A 302 7.91 -18.94 -9.93
N ALA A 303 8.57 -17.95 -9.34
CA ALA A 303 9.22 -16.87 -10.06
C ALA A 303 10.39 -17.36 -10.94
N PHE A 304 11.16 -18.36 -10.49
CA PHE A 304 12.22 -18.99 -11.28
C PHE A 304 11.72 -19.96 -12.35
N ALA A 305 10.64 -20.69 -12.05
CA ALA A 305 10.02 -21.63 -12.97
C ALA A 305 9.17 -20.96 -14.05
N ALA A 306 8.93 -19.65 -13.92
CA ALA A 306 8.09 -18.88 -14.81
C ALA A 306 6.68 -19.53 -14.88
N ARG A 307 6.12 -19.81 -16.06
CA ARG A 307 4.80 -20.45 -16.16
C ARG A 307 4.70 -21.89 -15.66
N GLU A 308 5.80 -22.65 -15.60
CA GLU A 308 5.74 -24.10 -15.39
C GLU A 308 5.21 -24.51 -14.00
N LEU A 309 5.45 -23.68 -12.97
CA LEU A 309 4.87 -23.85 -11.64
C LEU A 309 3.73 -22.87 -11.33
N ARG A 310 3.64 -21.75 -12.06
CA ARG A 310 2.67 -20.67 -11.75
C ARG A 310 1.25 -21.00 -12.20
N ASP A 311 1.09 -21.61 -13.37
CA ASP A 311 -0.22 -21.75 -14.01
C ASP A 311 -0.99 -23.00 -13.51
N GLN A 312 -0.45 -23.71 -12.52
CA GLN A 312 -1.10 -24.88 -11.93
C GLN A 312 -2.01 -24.44 -10.78
N GLY A 313 -3.31 -24.31 -11.07
CA GLY A 313 -4.33 -24.05 -10.07
C GLY A 313 -4.58 -25.26 -9.15
N GLY A 314 -5.26 -25.00 -8.03
CA GLY A 314 -5.67 -26.01 -7.06
C GLY A 314 -4.87 -25.98 -5.75
N GLU A 315 -5.50 -26.43 -4.67
CA GLU A 315 -4.82 -26.70 -3.41
C GLU A 315 -3.87 -27.88 -3.62
N GLN A 316 -2.59 -27.70 -3.27
CA GLN A 316 -1.61 -28.77 -3.32
C GLN A 316 -1.01 -28.99 -1.95
N THR A 317 -0.74 -30.25 -1.65
CA THR A 317 0.02 -30.61 -0.47
C THR A 317 1.48 -30.19 -0.60
N LEU A 318 2.14 -30.01 0.54
CA LEU A 318 3.58 -29.74 0.60
C LEU A 318 4.42 -30.78 -0.16
N SER A 319 4.04 -32.06 -0.08
CA SER A 319 4.74 -33.15 -0.76
C SER A 319 4.66 -33.01 -2.28
N GLU A 320 3.47 -32.68 -2.80
CA GLU A 320 3.27 -32.44 -4.23
C GLU A 320 4.07 -31.24 -4.72
N TRP A 321 4.13 -30.16 -3.93
CA TRP A 321 4.97 -28.99 -4.25
C TRP A 321 6.45 -29.35 -4.31
N ARG A 322 6.97 -30.10 -3.32
CA ARG A 322 8.37 -30.55 -3.30
C ARG A 322 8.72 -31.42 -4.49
N GLU A 323 7.89 -32.43 -4.78
CA GLU A 323 8.10 -33.33 -5.91
C GLU A 323 8.09 -32.56 -7.24
N ARG A 324 7.12 -31.66 -7.41
CA ARG A 324 6.97 -30.88 -8.63
C ARG A 324 8.12 -29.91 -8.83
N ALA A 325 8.50 -29.17 -7.80
CA ALA A 325 9.64 -28.25 -7.84
C ALA A 325 10.93 -29.01 -8.14
N GLY A 326 11.15 -30.18 -7.53
CA GLY A 326 12.29 -31.05 -7.84
C GLY A 326 12.32 -31.51 -9.30
N LYS A 327 11.19 -32.02 -9.82
CA LYS A 327 11.08 -32.43 -11.24
C LYS A 327 11.31 -31.27 -12.20
N TRP A 328 10.76 -30.09 -11.90
CA TRP A 328 11.02 -28.89 -12.69
C TRP A 328 12.50 -28.54 -12.67
N PHE A 329 13.11 -28.51 -11.48
CA PHE A 329 14.50 -28.09 -11.32
C PHE A 329 15.47 -29.00 -12.07
N GLU A 330 15.29 -30.33 -12.03
CA GLU A 330 16.14 -31.24 -12.80
C GLU A 330 16.06 -31.00 -14.31
N ARG A 331 14.87 -30.68 -14.85
CA ARG A 331 14.73 -30.28 -16.27
C ARG A 331 15.41 -28.96 -16.57
N ALA A 332 15.20 -27.95 -15.72
CA ALA A 332 15.79 -26.63 -15.90
C ALA A 332 17.33 -26.69 -15.79
N LYS A 333 17.85 -27.49 -14.86
CA LYS A 333 19.27 -27.76 -14.66
C LYS A 333 19.89 -28.45 -15.88
N ALA A 334 19.17 -29.35 -16.55
CA ALA A 334 19.63 -30.00 -17.78
C ALA A 334 19.77 -29.01 -18.97
N VAL A 335 18.98 -27.93 -18.99
CA VAL A 335 19.14 -26.83 -19.97
C VAL A 335 20.37 -25.97 -19.63
N GLY A 336 20.69 -25.86 -18.34
CA GLY A 336 21.73 -24.96 -17.82
C GLY A 336 21.14 -23.61 -17.41
N GLU A 337 21.61 -23.08 -16.28
CA GLU A 337 21.07 -21.85 -15.64
C GLU A 337 21.09 -20.64 -16.58
N GLU A 338 22.22 -20.37 -17.25
CA GLU A 338 22.36 -19.22 -18.14
C GLU A 338 21.39 -19.27 -19.33
N GLU A 339 21.27 -20.44 -19.98
CA GLU A 339 20.40 -20.60 -21.14
C GLU A 339 18.93 -20.64 -20.74
N TRP A 340 18.62 -21.20 -19.56
CA TRP A 340 17.30 -21.11 -18.95
C TRP A 340 16.87 -19.65 -18.76
N TYR A 341 17.75 -18.82 -18.18
CA TYR A 341 17.46 -17.39 -17.99
C TYR A 341 17.35 -16.64 -19.31
N ALA A 342 18.26 -16.87 -20.26
CA ALA A 342 18.21 -16.23 -21.57
C ALA A 342 16.90 -16.54 -22.31
N THR A 343 16.36 -17.75 -22.14
CA THR A 343 15.10 -18.17 -22.75
C THR A 343 13.89 -17.64 -21.99
N LYS A 344 13.86 -17.74 -20.66
CA LYS A 344 12.64 -17.54 -19.86
C LYS A 344 12.47 -16.11 -19.33
N ALA A 345 13.56 -15.41 -19.03
CA ALA A 345 13.50 -14.07 -18.41
C ALA A 345 12.86 -13.01 -19.30
N MET A 346 12.74 -13.25 -20.61
CA MET A 346 12.23 -12.28 -21.57
C MET A 346 11.16 -12.85 -22.51
N SER A 347 10.67 -14.07 -22.23
CA SER A 347 9.65 -14.73 -23.05
C SER A 347 8.22 -14.59 -22.52
N GLU A 348 8.04 -14.03 -21.32
CA GLU A 348 6.74 -13.96 -20.65
C GLU A 348 6.33 -12.53 -20.32
N ASP A 349 5.03 -12.31 -20.25
CA ASP A 349 4.43 -11.05 -19.82
C ASP A 349 3.40 -11.31 -18.69
N PRO A 350 3.58 -10.74 -17.49
CA PRO A 350 4.72 -9.94 -17.06
C PRO A 350 5.98 -10.79 -16.84
N VAL A 351 7.13 -10.19 -17.11
CA VAL A 351 8.46 -10.76 -16.82
C VAL A 351 8.65 -10.88 -15.30
N SER A 352 9.11 -12.05 -14.82
CA SER A 352 9.46 -12.25 -13.41
C SER A 352 10.67 -11.40 -12.99
N LEU A 353 10.50 -10.51 -12.01
CA LEU A 353 11.60 -9.69 -11.52
C LEU A 353 12.68 -10.52 -10.82
N ALA A 354 12.31 -11.53 -10.03
CA ALA A 354 13.28 -12.39 -9.34
C ALA A 354 14.21 -13.08 -10.35
N LEU A 355 13.62 -13.59 -11.44
CA LEU A 355 14.35 -14.22 -12.54
C LEU A 355 15.29 -13.22 -13.24
N CYS A 356 14.81 -12.01 -13.53
CA CYS A 356 15.64 -10.95 -14.11
C CYS A 356 16.77 -10.49 -13.20
N ARG A 357 16.54 -10.38 -11.89
CA ARG A 357 17.56 -10.03 -10.88
C ARG A 357 18.65 -11.09 -10.84
N ALA A 358 18.29 -12.37 -10.79
CA ALA A 358 19.25 -13.48 -10.87
C ALA A 358 20.09 -13.42 -12.15
N PHE A 359 19.42 -13.19 -13.29
CA PHE A 359 20.09 -13.15 -14.59
C PHE A 359 21.06 -11.97 -14.73
N ALA A 360 20.64 -10.76 -14.33
CA ALA A 360 21.46 -9.56 -14.36
C ALA A 360 22.64 -9.61 -13.38
N GLU A 361 22.50 -10.34 -12.28
CA GLU A 361 23.55 -10.53 -11.27
C GLU A 361 24.60 -11.55 -11.72
N ARG A 362 24.15 -12.73 -12.20
CA ARG A 362 25.04 -13.87 -12.49
C ARG A 362 25.61 -13.86 -13.90
N TYR A 363 24.86 -13.35 -14.89
CA TYR A 363 25.26 -13.35 -16.30
C TYR A 363 25.05 -11.98 -16.96
N PRO A 364 25.66 -10.90 -16.43
CA PRO A 364 25.39 -9.52 -16.85
C PRO A 364 25.53 -9.29 -18.37
N LYS A 365 26.56 -9.87 -19.01
CA LYS A 365 26.78 -9.74 -20.46
C LYS A 365 25.69 -10.41 -21.29
N ARG A 366 25.25 -11.61 -20.88
CA ARG A 366 24.15 -12.32 -21.55
C ARG A 366 22.83 -11.61 -21.31
N PHE A 367 22.60 -11.08 -20.11
CA PHE A 367 21.45 -10.24 -19.79
C PHE A 367 21.38 -8.99 -20.69
N ALA A 368 22.50 -8.28 -20.88
CA ALA A 368 22.58 -7.14 -21.81
C ALA A 368 22.21 -7.54 -23.25
N ALA A 369 22.72 -8.68 -23.75
CA ALA A 369 22.38 -9.20 -25.06
C ALA A 369 20.89 -9.56 -25.17
N SER A 370 20.33 -10.19 -24.14
CA SER A 370 18.91 -10.51 -24.09
C SER A 370 18.04 -9.25 -24.09
N TYR A 371 18.42 -8.19 -23.37
CA TYR A 371 17.67 -6.93 -23.39
C TYR A 371 17.62 -6.30 -24.79
N LYS A 372 18.76 -6.29 -25.51
CA LYS A 372 18.80 -5.86 -26.92
C LYS A 372 17.87 -6.72 -27.79
N ASN A 373 17.84 -8.03 -27.56
CA ASN A 373 16.94 -8.94 -28.28
C ASN A 373 15.47 -8.71 -27.93
N LEU A 374 15.13 -8.42 -26.66
CA LEU A 374 13.78 -8.09 -26.24
C LEU A 374 13.27 -6.85 -26.98
N LEU A 375 14.08 -5.78 -27.02
CA LEU A 375 13.75 -4.58 -27.79
C LEU A 375 13.56 -4.90 -29.29
N ALA A 376 14.45 -5.70 -29.87
CA ALA A 376 14.40 -5.99 -31.31
C ALA A 376 13.31 -6.99 -31.74
N ARG A 377 12.96 -7.97 -30.91
CA ARG A 377 12.18 -9.15 -31.34
C ARG A 377 10.94 -9.44 -30.52
N ALA A 378 10.86 -8.92 -29.30
CA ALA A 378 9.73 -9.14 -28.40
C ALA A 378 9.15 -7.81 -27.91
N PRO A 379 8.81 -6.87 -28.82
CA PRO A 379 8.40 -5.53 -28.43
C PRO A 379 7.10 -5.51 -27.63
N LYS A 380 6.35 -6.62 -27.55
CA LYS A 380 5.11 -6.72 -26.74
C LYS A 380 5.33 -7.08 -25.27
N VAL A 381 6.52 -7.54 -24.89
CA VAL A 381 6.83 -7.89 -23.50
C VAL A 381 7.03 -6.61 -22.67
N TYR A 382 6.47 -6.50 -21.46
CA TYR A 382 6.74 -5.33 -20.60
C TYR A 382 8.18 -5.35 -20.04
N SER A 383 8.90 -4.22 -20.15
CA SER A 383 10.33 -4.14 -19.76
C SER A 383 10.61 -3.57 -18.38
N GLY A 384 9.61 -3.16 -17.59
CA GLY A 384 9.86 -2.50 -16.29
C GLY A 384 10.73 -3.34 -15.37
N ASN A 385 10.40 -4.62 -15.19
CA ASN A 385 11.18 -5.54 -14.36
C ASN A 385 12.58 -5.81 -14.92
N VAL A 386 12.76 -5.75 -16.24
CA VAL A 386 14.08 -5.90 -16.89
C VAL A 386 14.94 -4.67 -16.60
N VAL A 387 14.37 -3.46 -16.69
CA VAL A 387 15.07 -2.21 -16.38
C VAL A 387 15.43 -2.14 -14.89
N ILE A 388 14.53 -2.52 -13.99
CA ILE A 388 14.81 -2.58 -12.55
C ILE A 388 15.97 -3.54 -12.27
N ALA A 389 15.93 -4.76 -12.81
CA ALA A 389 17.02 -5.71 -12.65
C ALA A 389 18.34 -5.20 -13.25
N MET A 390 18.30 -4.52 -14.40
CA MET A 390 19.48 -3.92 -15.02
C MET A 390 20.10 -2.85 -14.13
N ALA A 391 19.27 -1.95 -13.58
CA ALA A 391 19.73 -0.85 -12.73
C ALA A 391 20.49 -1.37 -11.50
N HIS A 392 19.98 -2.44 -10.88
CA HIS A 392 20.54 -3.04 -9.68
C HIS A 392 21.60 -4.14 -9.93
N GLY A 393 21.71 -4.68 -11.14
CA GLY A 393 22.62 -5.79 -11.46
C GLY A 393 24.11 -5.41 -11.62
N ARG A 394 24.94 -6.38 -12.03
CA ARG A 394 26.42 -6.22 -12.09
C ARG A 394 26.99 -5.59 -13.36
N LEU A 395 26.16 -5.15 -14.30
CA LEU A 395 26.66 -4.47 -15.49
C LEU A 395 27.46 -3.20 -15.12
N PRO A 396 28.55 -2.86 -15.84
CA PRO A 396 29.21 -1.58 -15.66
C PRO A 396 28.23 -0.42 -15.90
N LYS A 397 28.34 0.65 -15.10
CA LYS A 397 27.42 1.80 -15.20
C LYS A 397 27.31 2.35 -16.63
N GLY A 398 28.43 2.51 -17.33
CA GLY A 398 28.43 2.99 -18.73
C GLY A 398 27.61 2.08 -19.66
N GLU A 399 27.78 0.76 -19.55
CA GLU A 399 27.02 -0.20 -20.36
C GLU A 399 25.52 -0.18 -20.02
N LYS A 400 25.15 -0.02 -18.73
CA LYS A 400 23.75 0.18 -18.33
C LYS A 400 23.16 1.43 -19.00
N LEU A 401 23.88 2.55 -18.96
CA LEU A 401 23.43 3.81 -19.57
C LEU A 401 23.26 3.64 -21.09
N ASP A 402 24.21 3.03 -21.78
CA ASP A 402 24.12 2.80 -23.24
C ASP A 402 22.88 1.95 -23.60
N LEU A 403 22.62 0.88 -22.85
CA LEU A 403 21.44 0.03 -23.04
C LEU A 403 20.15 0.79 -22.79
N LEU A 404 20.07 1.57 -21.71
CA LEU A 404 18.87 2.34 -21.39
C LEU A 404 18.67 3.50 -22.37
N THR A 405 19.73 4.10 -22.92
CA THR A 405 19.62 5.05 -24.03
C THR A 405 19.04 4.39 -25.28
N LEU A 406 19.45 3.16 -25.59
CA LEU A 406 18.83 2.36 -26.66
C LEU A 406 17.33 2.12 -26.40
N GLY A 407 16.97 1.75 -25.17
CA GLY A 407 15.57 1.57 -24.76
C GLY A 407 14.73 2.86 -24.83
N ALA A 408 15.30 3.99 -24.41
CA ALA A 408 14.65 5.30 -24.44
C ALA A 408 14.34 5.78 -25.88
N ALA A 409 15.11 5.29 -26.86
CA ALA A 409 14.90 5.55 -28.29
C ALA A 409 13.90 4.58 -28.97
N HIS A 410 13.39 3.58 -28.25
CA HIS A 410 12.55 2.52 -28.81
C HIS A 410 11.20 3.03 -29.36
N GLU A 411 10.58 2.31 -30.30
CA GLU A 411 9.30 2.71 -30.93
C GLU A 411 8.08 2.51 -30.03
N ARG A 412 8.16 1.56 -29.08
CA ARG A 412 7.11 1.29 -28.11
C ARG A 412 7.24 2.17 -26.87
N LEU A 413 6.12 2.78 -26.49
CA LEU A 413 6.02 3.68 -25.35
C LEU A 413 6.54 3.12 -24.03
N GLU A 414 6.09 1.92 -23.65
CA GLU A 414 6.40 1.32 -22.35
C GLU A 414 7.90 1.03 -22.22
N HIS A 415 8.54 0.59 -23.31
CA HIS A 415 9.99 0.43 -23.36
C HIS A 415 10.72 1.76 -23.17
N ARG A 416 10.26 2.82 -23.85
CA ARG A 416 10.87 4.14 -23.70
C ARG A 416 10.74 4.65 -22.28
N LEU A 417 9.53 4.59 -21.70
CA LEU A 417 9.25 5.15 -20.38
C LEU A 417 10.10 4.46 -19.31
N GLU A 418 10.08 3.13 -19.26
CA GLU A 418 10.86 2.39 -18.28
C GLU A 418 12.35 2.66 -18.43
N ALA A 419 12.86 2.74 -19.66
CA ALA A 419 14.25 3.06 -19.90
C ALA A 419 14.62 4.49 -19.44
N VAL A 420 13.75 5.48 -19.65
CA VAL A 420 13.94 6.86 -19.15
C VAL A 420 13.95 6.88 -17.62
N LYS A 421 13.06 6.14 -16.95
CA LYS A 421 13.08 5.97 -15.48
C LYS A 421 14.42 5.37 -15.03
N GLY A 422 14.89 4.32 -15.71
CA GLY A 422 16.19 3.70 -15.45
C GLY A 422 17.36 4.67 -15.64
N LEU A 423 17.36 5.48 -16.71
CA LEU A 423 18.37 6.51 -16.95
C LEU A 423 18.36 7.52 -15.79
N PHE A 424 17.20 8.03 -15.41
CA PHE A 424 17.07 9.02 -14.35
C PHE A 424 17.57 8.50 -13.00
N PHE A 425 17.27 7.23 -12.69
CA PHE A 425 17.74 6.58 -11.47
C PHE A 425 19.28 6.42 -11.43
N LEU A 426 19.91 5.97 -12.53
CA LEU A 426 21.36 5.74 -12.58
C LEU A 426 22.18 7.03 -12.78
N ASP A 427 21.63 7.97 -13.54
CA ASP A 427 22.20 9.26 -13.88
C ASP A 427 21.10 10.30 -14.15
N PRO A 428 20.72 11.11 -13.16
CA PRO A 428 19.69 12.13 -13.33
C PRO A 428 19.98 13.14 -14.45
N GLY A 429 21.25 13.35 -14.82
CA GLY A 429 21.64 14.17 -15.96
C GLY A 429 21.22 13.53 -17.28
N ALA A 430 21.56 12.26 -17.47
CA ALA A 430 21.16 11.49 -18.66
C ALA A 430 19.63 11.33 -18.75
N GLY A 431 18.96 11.06 -17.63
CA GLY A 431 17.49 10.99 -17.57
C GLY A 431 16.83 12.31 -18.00
N ARG A 432 17.31 13.45 -17.49
CA ARG A 432 16.82 14.79 -17.90
C ARG A 432 16.97 15.04 -19.40
N GLN A 433 18.10 14.64 -19.99
CA GLN A 433 18.32 14.78 -21.42
C GLN A 433 17.39 13.90 -22.27
N ALA A 434 16.97 12.73 -21.75
CA ALA A 434 16.12 11.80 -22.46
C ALA A 434 14.63 12.17 -22.45
N ILE A 435 14.14 12.84 -21.40
CA ILE A 435 12.72 13.18 -21.21
C ILE A 435 12.12 13.97 -22.40
N PRO A 436 12.76 15.04 -22.94
CA PRO A 436 12.20 15.75 -24.09
C PRO A 436 12.03 14.86 -25.33
N GLY A 437 13.00 13.97 -25.58
CA GLY A 437 12.97 13.01 -26.68
C GLY A 437 11.86 11.97 -26.51
N TYR A 438 11.58 11.57 -25.27
CA TYR A 438 10.46 10.68 -24.94
C TYR A 438 9.11 11.31 -25.33
N PHE A 439 8.81 12.50 -24.82
CA PHE A 439 7.52 13.16 -25.07
C PHE A 439 7.30 13.47 -26.55
N LYS A 440 8.35 13.90 -27.26
CA LYS A 440 8.28 14.17 -28.71
C LYS A 440 7.85 12.95 -29.53
N ARG A 441 8.11 11.74 -29.05
CA ARG A 441 7.80 10.48 -29.75
C ARG A 441 6.44 9.91 -29.39
N VAL A 442 5.78 10.42 -28.35
CA VAL A 442 4.44 9.97 -27.99
C VAL A 442 3.46 10.53 -29.01
N SER A 443 2.80 9.64 -29.76
CA SER A 443 1.68 10.04 -30.61
C SER A 443 0.41 10.30 -29.79
N ALA A 444 -0.50 11.12 -30.31
CA ALA A 444 -1.80 11.36 -29.67
C ALA A 444 -2.60 10.05 -29.46
N LYS A 445 -2.48 9.10 -30.40
CA LYS A 445 -3.10 7.77 -30.28
C LYS A 445 -2.49 6.95 -29.14
N GLU A 446 -1.15 6.86 -29.08
CA GLU A 446 -0.47 6.19 -27.96
C GLU A 446 -0.80 6.87 -26.65
N ALA A 447 -0.97 8.20 -26.63
CA ALA A 447 -1.46 8.91 -25.47
C ALA A 447 -2.80 8.30 -25.06
N ASP A 448 -3.85 8.41 -25.87
CA ASP A 448 -5.22 8.01 -25.54
C ASP A 448 -5.40 6.54 -25.10
N GLU A 449 -4.55 5.63 -25.58
CA GLU A 449 -4.65 4.20 -25.27
C GLU A 449 -4.01 3.80 -23.92
N ARG A 450 -3.36 4.73 -23.21
CA ARG A 450 -2.61 4.48 -21.96
C ARG A 450 -3.46 4.08 -20.77
N TYR A 451 -2.81 3.34 -19.89
CA TYR A 451 -3.23 3.14 -18.52
C TYR A 451 -2.82 4.32 -17.63
N GLU A 452 -3.60 4.53 -16.58
CA GLU A 452 -3.40 5.53 -15.52
C GLU A 452 -1.99 5.56 -14.90
N SER A 453 -1.41 4.38 -14.69
CA SER A 453 -0.07 4.24 -14.11
C SER A 453 1.03 4.89 -14.96
N VAL A 454 0.90 4.84 -16.28
CA VAL A 454 1.85 5.44 -17.22
C VAL A 454 1.85 6.97 -17.10
N LEU A 455 0.66 7.58 -17.06
CA LEU A 455 0.50 9.02 -16.95
C LEU A 455 1.05 9.55 -15.61
N HIS A 456 0.89 8.75 -14.56
CA HIS A 456 1.43 9.05 -13.24
C HIS A 456 2.96 9.07 -13.22
N ASP A 457 3.59 8.07 -13.84
CA ASP A 457 5.04 7.97 -13.93
C ASP A 457 5.64 9.10 -14.78
N GLU A 458 5.00 9.47 -15.89
CA GLU A 458 5.46 10.55 -16.77
C GLU A 458 5.54 11.91 -16.04
N ILE A 459 4.47 12.29 -15.33
CA ILE A 459 4.49 13.56 -14.59
C ILE A 459 5.39 13.48 -13.36
N GLY A 460 5.48 12.31 -12.72
CA GLY A 460 6.45 12.05 -11.66
C GLY A 460 7.89 12.31 -12.12
N LEU A 461 8.26 11.84 -13.32
CA LEU A 461 9.56 12.08 -13.92
C LEU A 461 9.84 13.57 -14.19
N VAL A 462 8.88 14.29 -14.78
CA VAL A 462 9.03 15.72 -15.09
C VAL A 462 9.23 16.54 -13.81
N MET A 463 8.45 16.22 -12.78
CA MET A 463 8.57 16.87 -11.48
C MET A 463 9.91 16.55 -10.80
N ALA A 464 10.34 15.28 -10.81
CA ALA A 464 11.62 14.87 -10.23
C ALA A 464 12.81 15.48 -10.99
N ALA A 465 12.72 15.56 -12.32
CA ALA A 465 13.72 16.20 -13.18
C ALA A 465 13.86 17.69 -12.89
N ASN A 466 12.73 18.36 -12.61
CA ASN A 466 12.70 19.76 -12.24
C ASN A 466 13.53 20.63 -13.21
N ASP A 467 13.39 20.40 -14.52
CA ASP A 467 14.18 21.03 -15.58
C ASP A 467 13.27 21.73 -16.58
N ALA A 468 13.65 22.95 -17.01
CA ALA A 468 12.81 23.78 -17.88
C ALA A 468 12.54 23.13 -19.24
N SER A 469 13.52 22.40 -19.80
CA SER A 469 13.34 21.69 -21.07
C SER A 469 12.39 20.50 -20.95
N CYS A 470 12.42 19.80 -19.82
CA CYS A 470 11.50 18.71 -19.51
C CYS A 470 10.06 19.22 -19.38
N TRP A 471 9.86 20.30 -18.63
CA TRP A 471 8.54 20.94 -18.48
C TRP A 471 8.00 21.46 -19.81
N GLN A 472 8.85 22.07 -20.64
CA GLN A 472 8.44 22.52 -21.96
C GLN A 472 7.98 21.36 -22.85
N ALA A 473 8.76 20.27 -22.91
CA ALA A 473 8.39 19.09 -23.68
C ALA A 473 7.08 18.44 -23.17
N PHE A 474 6.90 18.40 -21.85
CA PHE A 474 5.65 17.94 -21.25
C PHE A 474 4.46 18.82 -21.62
N ARG A 475 4.58 20.15 -21.59
CA ARG A 475 3.50 21.06 -22.03
C ARG A 475 3.11 20.84 -23.48
N ASP A 476 4.10 20.67 -24.35
CA ASP A 476 3.85 20.45 -25.77
C ASP A 476 3.12 19.10 -25.98
N HIS A 477 3.53 18.05 -25.25
CA HIS A 477 2.82 16.77 -25.22
C HIS A 477 1.39 16.91 -24.67
N PHE A 478 1.22 17.55 -23.53
CA PHE A 478 -0.05 17.76 -22.84
C PHE A 478 -1.12 18.36 -23.76
N ARG A 479 -0.73 19.33 -24.61
CA ARG A 479 -1.63 19.96 -25.60
C ARG A 479 -2.13 18.99 -26.67
N THR A 480 -1.37 17.93 -26.97
CA THR A 480 -1.77 16.89 -27.93
C THR A 480 -2.64 15.81 -27.33
N CYS A 481 -2.66 15.67 -26.00
CA CYS A 481 -3.48 14.69 -25.31
C CYS A 481 -4.97 15.02 -25.39
N SER A 482 -5.83 14.00 -25.26
CA SER A 482 -7.27 14.24 -25.11
C SER A 482 -7.60 14.99 -23.81
N PRO A 483 -8.75 15.69 -23.73
CA PRO A 483 -9.16 16.40 -22.53
C PRO A 483 -9.21 15.53 -21.28
N THR A 484 -9.60 14.25 -21.40
CA THR A 484 -9.62 13.28 -20.29
C THR A 484 -8.24 13.06 -19.70
N GLN A 485 -7.22 12.94 -20.55
CA GLN A 485 -5.85 12.74 -20.09
C GLN A 485 -5.22 13.98 -19.50
N ARG A 486 -5.54 15.15 -20.06
CA ARG A 486 -5.14 16.43 -19.48
C ARG A 486 -5.68 16.59 -18.07
N VAL A 487 -6.96 16.30 -17.87
CA VAL A 487 -7.59 16.22 -16.55
C VAL A 487 -6.86 15.22 -15.65
N TYR A 488 -6.54 14.03 -16.16
CA TYR A 488 -5.81 13.03 -15.40
C TYR A 488 -4.42 13.50 -14.97
N TYR A 489 -3.59 14.05 -15.86
CA TYR A 489 -2.27 14.59 -15.50
C TYR A 489 -2.37 15.63 -14.39
N VAL A 490 -3.30 16.59 -14.52
CA VAL A 490 -3.52 17.62 -13.50
C VAL A 490 -3.95 16.98 -12.19
N GLY A 491 -4.88 16.03 -12.24
CA GLY A 491 -5.39 15.31 -11.08
C GLY A 491 -4.28 14.51 -10.37
N SER A 492 -3.42 13.82 -11.10
CA SER A 492 -2.34 12.98 -10.57
C SER A 492 -1.11 13.75 -10.09
N SER A 493 -0.93 14.99 -10.54
CA SER A 493 0.26 15.81 -10.26
C SER A 493 0.10 16.86 -9.17
N GLY A 494 -1.13 17.06 -8.67
CA GLY A 494 -1.36 17.90 -7.51
C GLY A 494 -0.44 17.49 -6.33
N PRO A 495 0.16 18.46 -5.61
CA PRO A 495 0.87 18.22 -4.34
C PRO A 495 0.06 17.38 -3.36
N VAL A 496 -1.26 17.61 -3.34
CA VAL A 496 -2.23 16.57 -3.62
C VAL A 496 -1.85 15.13 -3.22
N ASN A 497 -1.53 14.34 -4.22
CA ASN A 497 -1.45 12.90 -4.07
C ASN A 497 -0.13 12.39 -3.48
N HIS A 498 0.79 13.28 -3.04
CA HIS A 498 2.18 12.90 -2.83
C HIS A 498 2.87 13.43 -1.57
N GLY A 499 2.20 14.23 -0.73
CA GLY A 499 2.85 14.82 0.46
C GLY A 499 4.10 15.65 0.11
N ARG A 500 4.12 16.25 -1.08
CA ARG A 500 5.29 16.95 -1.63
C ARG A 500 5.57 18.24 -0.87
N PRO A 501 6.85 18.64 -0.74
CA PRO A 501 7.22 19.94 -0.18
C PRO A 501 6.54 21.10 -0.93
N VAL A 502 6.16 22.15 -0.21
CA VAL A 502 5.48 23.36 -0.74
C VAL A 502 6.23 23.97 -1.95
N GLY A 503 7.55 23.85 -2.01
CA GLY A 503 8.36 24.35 -3.14
C GLY A 503 8.05 23.68 -4.48
N GLU A 504 7.64 22.41 -4.49
CA GLU A 504 7.27 21.71 -5.73
C GLU A 504 5.92 22.21 -6.27
N PHE A 505 5.00 22.61 -5.40
CA PHE A 505 3.72 23.20 -5.80
C PHE A 505 3.90 24.50 -6.58
N LYS A 506 4.77 25.40 -6.08
CA LYS A 506 5.02 26.69 -6.73
C LYS A 506 5.46 26.50 -8.17
N ARG A 507 6.44 25.63 -8.41
CA ARG A 507 6.90 25.39 -9.77
C ARG A 507 5.82 24.71 -10.61
N TRP A 508 5.21 23.64 -10.12
CA TRP A 508 4.11 22.98 -10.83
C TRP A 508 3.03 23.99 -11.24
N SER A 509 2.66 24.91 -10.34
CA SER A 509 1.66 25.94 -10.61
C SER A 509 2.07 26.87 -11.75
N GLN A 510 3.33 27.31 -11.79
CA GLN A 510 3.86 28.17 -12.86
C GLN A 510 3.91 27.45 -14.22
N GLU A 511 4.19 26.15 -14.21
CA GLU A 511 4.34 25.37 -15.45
C GLU A 511 2.97 24.95 -16.02
N ILE A 512 1.94 24.85 -15.18
CA ILE A 512 0.56 24.51 -15.53
C ILE A 512 -0.33 25.76 -15.76
N GLU A 513 -0.02 26.91 -15.17
CA GLU A 513 -0.75 28.17 -15.34
C GLU A 513 -1.04 28.53 -16.82
N PRO A 514 -0.12 28.34 -17.78
CA PRO A 514 -0.40 28.60 -19.20
C PRO A 514 -1.51 27.71 -19.81
N LEU A 515 -1.96 26.68 -19.09
CA LEU A 515 -3.03 25.76 -19.51
C LEU A 515 -4.39 26.15 -18.92
N TRP A 516 -4.48 27.25 -18.15
CA TRP A 516 -5.71 27.69 -17.49
C TRP A 516 -6.79 28.17 -18.47
N ASP A 517 -6.43 28.48 -19.72
CA ASP A 517 -7.37 28.85 -20.78
C ASP A 517 -7.78 27.66 -21.66
N ASP A 518 -7.47 26.44 -21.26
CA ASP A 518 -7.82 25.22 -22.00
C ASP A 518 -9.33 24.94 -21.97
N ALA A 519 -10.03 25.46 -22.98
CA ALA A 519 -11.48 25.32 -23.15
C ALA A 519 -11.91 23.92 -23.64
N ALA A 520 -10.98 22.99 -23.85
CA ALA A 520 -11.34 21.65 -24.28
C ALA A 520 -12.15 20.92 -23.19
N VAL A 521 -13.15 20.15 -23.59
CA VAL A 521 -14.13 19.58 -22.67
C VAL A 521 -13.91 18.08 -22.50
N ARG A 522 -13.72 17.63 -21.25
CA ARG A 522 -13.77 16.22 -20.88
C ARG A 522 -15.22 15.77 -20.76
N VAL A 523 -15.53 14.59 -21.28
CA VAL A 523 -16.81 13.90 -21.09
C VAL A 523 -16.59 12.62 -20.28
N LEU A 524 -17.39 12.44 -19.23
CA LEU A 524 -17.35 11.27 -18.35
C LEU A 524 -17.59 9.98 -19.14
N GLY A 525 -16.79 8.95 -18.88
CA GLY A 525 -16.90 7.65 -19.57
C GLY A 525 -16.41 7.63 -21.02
N ALA A 526 -15.89 8.74 -21.57
CA ALA A 526 -15.35 8.77 -22.93
C ALA A 526 -14.08 7.90 -23.08
N ASN A 527 -13.34 7.66 -21.98
CA ASN A 527 -12.22 6.73 -21.94
C ASN A 527 -12.36 5.81 -20.72
N GLN A 528 -12.76 4.56 -20.94
CA GLN A 528 -12.96 3.57 -19.87
C GLN A 528 -11.66 3.10 -19.22
N LYS A 529 -10.49 3.43 -19.78
CA LYS A 529 -9.18 3.02 -19.26
C LYS A 529 -8.61 3.95 -18.19
N VAL A 530 -9.26 5.10 -17.97
CA VAL A 530 -8.78 6.14 -17.07
C VAL A 530 -9.85 6.43 -16.04
N GLN A 531 -9.47 6.33 -14.76
CA GLN A 531 -10.30 6.65 -13.62
C GLN A 531 -10.72 8.10 -13.75
N ASP A 532 -12.03 8.30 -13.66
CA ASP A 532 -12.60 9.62 -13.82
C ASP A 532 -12.28 10.49 -12.61
N PHE A 533 -11.41 11.47 -12.82
CA PHE A 533 -11.29 12.59 -11.90
C PHE A 533 -12.48 13.53 -12.03
N ALA A 534 -12.98 14.01 -10.88
CA ALA A 534 -14.19 14.81 -10.76
C ALA A 534 -15.46 14.12 -11.34
N PRO A 535 -15.81 12.90 -10.89
CA PRO A 535 -16.96 12.14 -11.40
C PRO A 535 -18.30 12.85 -11.19
N ALA A 536 -18.34 13.83 -10.27
CA ALA A 536 -19.50 14.68 -10.05
C ALA A 536 -19.88 15.54 -11.27
N TYR A 537 -18.99 15.74 -12.24
CA TYR A 537 -19.24 16.55 -13.42
C TYR A 537 -19.31 15.63 -14.65
N PRO A 538 -20.48 15.41 -15.27
CA PRO A 538 -20.57 14.60 -16.50
C PRO A 538 -19.76 15.18 -17.67
N SER A 539 -19.59 16.50 -17.66
CA SER A 539 -18.80 17.26 -18.62
C SER A 539 -18.10 18.39 -17.87
N LEU A 540 -16.81 18.63 -18.15
CA LEU A 540 -16.03 19.68 -17.50
C LEU A 540 -14.91 20.16 -18.42
N ALA A 541 -14.75 21.48 -18.58
CA ALA A 541 -13.61 22.02 -19.32
C ALA A 541 -12.30 21.73 -18.55
N VAL A 542 -11.19 21.51 -19.28
CA VAL A 542 -9.88 21.29 -18.68
C VAL A 542 -9.48 22.48 -17.79
N ALA A 543 -9.71 23.71 -18.25
CA ALA A 543 -9.56 24.95 -17.48
C ALA A 543 -10.31 24.92 -16.14
N ASP A 544 -11.55 24.45 -16.13
CA ASP A 544 -12.39 24.38 -14.93
C ASP A 544 -11.88 23.29 -13.96
N PHE A 545 -11.41 22.16 -14.50
CA PHE A 545 -10.78 21.13 -13.69
C PHE A 545 -9.46 21.61 -13.05
N ILE A 546 -8.59 22.26 -13.82
CA ILE A 546 -7.36 22.90 -13.31
C ILE A 546 -7.69 23.87 -12.17
N THR A 547 -8.76 24.65 -12.35
CA THR A 547 -9.24 25.58 -11.33
C THR A 547 -9.67 24.87 -10.06
N LEU A 548 -10.39 23.75 -10.16
CA LEU A 548 -10.78 22.94 -9.00
C LEU A 548 -9.57 22.34 -8.29
N ALA A 549 -8.57 21.85 -9.05
CA ALA A 549 -7.34 21.30 -8.49
C ALA A 549 -6.56 22.38 -7.72
N PHE A 550 -6.35 23.56 -8.29
CA PHE A 550 -5.73 24.68 -7.58
C PHE A 550 -6.55 25.17 -6.40
N ALA A 551 -7.88 25.23 -6.52
CA ALA A 551 -8.74 25.63 -5.42
C ALA A 551 -8.57 24.70 -4.22
N GLU A 552 -8.47 23.39 -4.48
CA GLU A 552 -8.23 22.40 -3.45
C GLU A 552 -6.86 22.58 -2.78
N GLU A 553 -5.78 22.77 -3.55
CA GLU A 553 -4.44 23.01 -3.02
C GLU A 553 -4.35 24.29 -2.17
N LEU A 554 -5.03 25.34 -2.61
CA LEU A 554 -5.01 26.65 -1.95
C LEU A 554 -6.04 26.77 -0.82
N GLY A 555 -6.81 25.71 -0.52
CA GLY A 555 -7.88 25.75 0.48
C GLY A 555 -9.04 26.69 0.12
N VAL A 556 -9.18 27.06 -1.17
CA VAL A 556 -10.26 27.91 -1.65
C VAL A 556 -11.53 27.08 -1.77
N ALA A 557 -12.51 27.34 -0.88
CA ALA A 557 -13.80 26.67 -0.96
C ALA A 557 -14.52 26.99 -2.29
N VAL A 558 -14.82 25.93 -3.05
CA VAL A 558 -15.65 25.94 -4.27
C VAL A 558 -16.73 24.88 -4.08
N PRO A 559 -18.01 25.26 -3.88
CA PRO A 559 -19.11 24.30 -3.76
C PRO A 559 -19.17 23.36 -4.97
N THR A 560 -19.71 22.14 -4.83
CA THR A 560 -19.97 21.33 -6.03
C THR A 560 -21.26 21.82 -6.67
N ASP A 561 -21.18 22.27 -7.91
CA ASP A 561 -22.35 22.65 -8.70
C ASP A 561 -22.15 22.22 -10.15
N ARG A 562 -22.96 21.24 -10.57
CA ARG A 562 -22.89 20.60 -11.89
C ARG A 562 -23.38 21.49 -13.02
N ASN A 563 -24.12 22.55 -12.69
CA ASN A 563 -24.83 23.40 -13.65
C ASN A 563 -24.22 24.81 -13.76
N ARG A 564 -23.00 25.01 -13.26
CA ARG A 564 -22.30 26.30 -13.36
C ARG A 564 -22.25 26.81 -14.78
N THR A 565 -22.68 28.05 -14.94
CA THR A 565 -22.53 28.84 -16.16
C THR A 565 -21.07 29.24 -16.38
N ALA A 566 -20.71 29.61 -17.61
CA ALA A 566 -19.38 30.12 -17.93
C ALA A 566 -18.99 31.36 -17.11
N ALA A 567 -19.96 32.22 -16.79
CA ALA A 567 -19.75 33.41 -15.96
C ALA A 567 -19.44 33.04 -14.49
N GLU A 568 -20.07 32.00 -13.95
CA GLU A 568 -19.77 31.50 -12.61
C GLU A 568 -18.39 30.85 -12.56
N TRP A 569 -18.04 30.03 -13.56
CA TRP A 569 -16.69 29.47 -13.67
C TRP A 569 -15.61 30.55 -13.76
N LYS A 570 -15.86 31.63 -14.52
CA LYS A 570 -14.96 32.78 -14.57
C LYS A 570 -14.71 33.39 -13.19
N LYS A 571 -15.76 33.59 -12.38
CA LYS A 571 -15.61 34.10 -10.99
C LYS A 571 -14.79 33.15 -10.11
N VAL A 572 -14.98 31.83 -10.26
CA VAL A 572 -14.18 30.83 -9.54
C VAL A 572 -12.71 30.93 -9.95
N ARG A 573 -12.43 31.03 -11.26
CA ARG A 573 -11.06 31.22 -11.79
C ARG A 573 -10.38 32.46 -11.21
N GLU A 574 -11.05 33.61 -11.24
CA GLU A 574 -10.53 34.86 -10.68
C GLU A 574 -10.22 34.75 -9.18
N LYS A 575 -11.08 34.08 -8.41
CA LYS A 575 -10.88 33.82 -6.98
C LYS A 575 -9.63 32.95 -6.74
N VAL A 576 -9.48 31.87 -7.50
CA VAL A 576 -8.35 30.94 -7.37
C VAL A 576 -7.04 31.59 -7.84
N ALA A 577 -7.06 32.34 -8.93
CA ALA A 577 -5.90 33.10 -9.42
C ALA A 577 -5.42 34.13 -8.37
N SER A 578 -6.35 34.83 -7.72
CA SER A 578 -6.02 35.77 -6.64
C SER A 578 -5.34 35.05 -5.46
N ALA A 579 -5.83 33.87 -5.08
CA ALA A 579 -5.23 33.07 -4.01
C ALA A 579 -3.84 32.54 -4.40
N LEU A 580 -3.64 32.14 -5.67
CA LEU A 580 -2.35 31.67 -6.18
C LEU A 580 -1.29 32.79 -6.17
N GLN A 581 -1.67 34.02 -6.54
CA GLN A 581 -0.81 35.20 -6.47
C GLN A 581 -0.40 35.53 -5.02
N GLN A 582 -1.33 35.43 -4.08
CA GLN A 582 -1.05 35.63 -2.65
C GLN A 582 -0.06 34.58 -2.13
N ALA A 583 -0.29 33.29 -2.43
CA ALA A 583 0.60 32.20 -2.01
C ALA A 583 2.01 32.33 -2.61
N SER A 584 2.10 32.76 -3.89
CA SER A 584 3.38 33.01 -4.58
C SER A 584 4.18 34.14 -3.95
N SER A 585 3.49 35.19 -3.48
CA SER A 585 4.10 36.36 -2.85
C SER A 585 4.62 36.06 -1.44
N GLN A 586 4.01 35.12 -0.72
CA GLN A 586 4.44 34.70 0.62
C GLN A 586 5.64 33.73 0.60
N SER A 587 5.92 33.13 -0.55
CA SER A 587 7.00 32.12 -0.71
C SER A 587 8.30 32.72 -1.29
N ASN A 588 8.39 34.05 -1.40
CA ASN A 588 9.60 34.80 -1.72
C ASN A 588 10.10 35.49 -0.47
#